data_AF-Q83B66-F1
#
_entry.id   AF-Q83B66-F1
#
_cell.length_a   1.000
_cell.length_b   1.000
_cell.length_c   1.000
_cell.angle_alpha   90.00
_cell.angle_beta   90.00
_cell.angle_gamma   90.00
#
_symmetry.space_group_name_H-M   'P 1'
#
loop_
_entity.id
_entity.type
_entity.pdbx_description
1 polymer ?
#
loop_
_entity_poly.entity_id
_entity_poly.type
_entity_poly.pdbx_seq_one_letter_code
_entity_poly.pdbx_strand_id
1 'polypeptide(L)'
;MKNPVMILLESSPMGFKNTVKKGFFSGLNPMRWVGYEHIASNAKTIRNIVDNIIEKPTAASSQKETFEECLRRFNLTEEDIKKRMKNALRIVIFCLALSFGMAGYTVYLFVHGLPLSAFVCVILTFVLWAYAFREHFNYFQMKQRRLGCTFKEWFTCTFKGSKQ
;
A
#
# COMPACT_ATOMS: atom_id res chain seq x y z
N MET A 1 15.80 57.33 -57.56
CA MET A 1 16.04 55.89 -57.45
C MET A 1 16.68 55.56 -56.09
N LYS A 2 15.92 54.96 -55.14
CA LYS A 2 16.46 54.08 -54.09
C LYS A 2 15.32 53.26 -53.44
N ASN A 3 15.18 52.04 -53.95
CA ASN A 3 14.67 50.74 -53.46
C ASN A 3 13.51 50.57 -52.43
N PRO A 4 12.57 49.63 -52.68
CA PRO A 4 11.43 49.25 -51.82
C PRO A 4 11.71 48.02 -50.92
N VAL A 5 12.85 47.96 -50.24
CA VAL A 5 13.29 46.75 -49.48
C VAL A 5 13.20 46.93 -47.95
N MET A 6 12.79 48.09 -47.45
CA MET A 6 12.87 48.42 -46.03
C MET A 6 11.51 48.39 -45.30
N ILE A 7 10.65 47.39 -45.60
CA ILE A 7 9.34 47.21 -44.93
C ILE A 7 9.17 45.78 -44.35
N LEU A 8 10.13 44.86 -44.52
CA LEU A 8 9.95 43.43 -44.18
C LEU A 8 10.87 42.86 -43.09
N LEU A 9 11.38 43.66 -42.15
CA LEU A 9 12.23 43.13 -41.07
C LEU A 9 11.91 43.68 -39.67
N GLU A 10 10.63 43.76 -39.32
CA GLU A 10 10.28 43.96 -37.90
C GLU A 10 8.98 43.22 -37.50
N SER A 11 9.01 41.89 -37.53
CA SER A 11 7.97 41.04 -36.92
C SER A 11 8.53 40.21 -35.76
N SER A 12 8.66 40.90 -34.62
CA SER A 12 8.45 40.42 -33.25
C SER A 12 8.73 38.94 -32.90
N PRO A 13 9.82 38.64 -32.17
CA PRO A 13 10.04 37.34 -31.52
C PRO A 13 9.29 37.19 -30.17
N MET A 14 8.39 38.12 -29.80
CA MET A 14 7.70 38.11 -28.50
C MET A 14 6.40 37.29 -28.47
N GLY A 15 5.85 36.89 -29.62
CA GLY A 15 4.59 36.12 -29.70
C GLY A 15 4.71 34.62 -29.47
N PHE A 16 5.83 33.99 -29.86
CA PHE A 16 5.97 32.53 -29.82
C PHE A 16 6.26 32.01 -28.40
N LYS A 17 7.08 32.73 -27.64
CA LYS A 17 7.47 32.33 -26.27
C LYS A 17 6.30 32.34 -25.28
N ASN A 18 5.34 33.26 -25.45
CA ASN A 18 4.16 33.36 -24.59
C ASN A 18 3.08 32.33 -24.94
N THR A 19 2.94 31.97 -26.22
CA THR A 19 1.99 30.94 -26.67
C THR A 19 2.45 29.53 -26.29
N VAL A 20 3.76 29.24 -26.40
CA VAL A 20 4.32 27.95 -25.94
C VAL A 20 4.29 27.84 -24.41
N LYS A 21 4.57 28.93 -23.67
CA LYS A 21 4.40 28.95 -22.20
C LYS A 21 2.94 28.72 -21.78
N LYS A 22 1.97 29.35 -22.45
CA LYS A 22 0.54 29.16 -22.13
C LYS A 22 0.04 27.76 -22.51
N GLY A 23 0.51 27.16 -23.60
CA GLY A 23 0.11 25.81 -24.01
C GLY A 23 0.72 24.70 -23.17
N PHE A 24 2.02 24.76 -22.87
CA PHE A 24 2.73 23.69 -22.17
C PHE A 24 2.48 23.70 -20.64
N PHE A 25 2.34 24.88 -20.02
CA PHE A 25 2.16 24.98 -18.57
C PHE A 25 0.70 25.09 -18.11
N SER A 26 -0.27 25.35 -18.99
CA SER A 26 -1.69 25.40 -18.58
C SER A 26 -2.30 24.01 -18.29
N GLY A 27 -1.71 22.94 -18.84
CA GLY A 27 -2.10 21.55 -18.56
C GLY A 27 -1.41 20.94 -17.34
N LEU A 28 -0.35 21.57 -16.83
CA LEU A 28 0.41 21.11 -15.66
C LEU A 28 -0.23 21.65 -14.39
N ASN A 29 -1.37 21.07 -14.04
CA ASN A 29 -2.01 21.28 -12.74
C ASN A 29 -1.70 20.05 -11.87
N PRO A 30 -0.50 19.97 -11.25
CA PRO A 30 -0.04 18.75 -10.58
C PRO A 30 -0.99 18.29 -9.47
N MET A 31 -1.68 19.23 -8.79
CA MET A 31 -2.71 18.90 -7.81
C MET A 31 -3.93 18.18 -8.40
N ARG A 32 -4.26 18.43 -9.67
CA ARG A 32 -5.37 17.78 -10.38
C ARG A 32 -4.97 16.40 -10.92
N TRP A 33 -3.70 16.20 -11.30
CA TRP A 33 -3.16 14.88 -11.69
C TRP A 33 -2.99 13.93 -10.52
N VAL A 34 -2.57 14.46 -9.37
CA VAL A 34 -2.40 13.68 -8.14
C VAL A 34 -3.74 13.37 -7.47
N GLY A 35 -4.85 13.97 -7.94
CA GLY A 35 -6.17 13.74 -7.38
C GLY A 35 -6.23 14.14 -5.91
N TYR A 36 -5.64 15.29 -5.56
CA TYR A 36 -5.52 15.74 -4.16
C TYR A 36 -6.85 15.76 -3.43
N GLU A 37 -7.94 16.14 -4.10
CA GLU A 37 -9.29 16.11 -3.54
C GLU A 37 -9.73 14.69 -3.17
N HIS A 38 -9.40 13.70 -4.01
CA HIS A 38 -9.65 12.29 -3.71
C HIS A 38 -8.77 11.80 -2.56
N ILE A 39 -7.49 12.19 -2.51
CA ILE A 39 -6.58 11.80 -1.42
C ILE A 39 -7.03 12.41 -0.09
N ALA A 40 -7.42 13.69 -0.07
CA ALA A 40 -7.90 14.36 1.13
C ALA A 40 -9.26 13.80 1.61
N SER A 41 -10.17 13.50 0.69
CA SER A 41 -11.44 12.85 0.99
C SER A 41 -11.25 11.44 1.56
N ASN A 42 -10.38 10.64 0.93
CA ASN A 42 -10.05 9.29 1.42
C ASN A 42 -9.32 9.34 2.77
N ALA A 43 -8.43 10.31 2.99
CA ALA A 43 -7.76 10.51 4.27
C ALA A 43 -8.76 10.83 5.39
N LYS A 44 -9.81 11.61 5.09
CA LYS A 44 -10.91 11.87 6.04
C LYS A 44 -11.70 10.61 6.35
N THR A 45 -11.98 9.77 5.35
CA THR A 45 -12.63 8.46 5.56
C THR A 45 -11.78 7.54 6.42
N ILE A 46 -10.47 7.45 6.15
CA ILE A 46 -9.53 6.66 6.96
C ILE A 46 -9.50 7.20 8.39
N ARG A 47 -9.46 8.52 8.58
CA ARG A 47 -9.51 9.15 9.90
C ARG A 47 -10.80 8.80 10.64
N ASN A 48 -11.95 8.90 10.00
CA ASN A 48 -13.22 8.52 10.59
C ASN A 48 -13.25 7.04 10.97
N ILE A 49 -12.72 6.14 10.14
CA ILE A 49 -12.64 4.71 10.48
C ILE A 49 -11.75 4.51 11.71
N VAL A 50 -10.59 5.18 11.76
CA VAL A 50 -9.68 5.13 12.90
C VAL A 50 -10.33 5.69 14.16
N ASP A 51 -10.99 6.83 14.08
CA ASP A 51 -11.70 7.46 15.20
C ASP A 51 -12.85 6.57 15.70
N ASN A 52 -13.61 5.93 14.80
CA ASN A 52 -14.67 4.97 15.17
C ASN A 52 -14.13 3.65 15.74
N ILE A 53 -12.91 3.24 15.40
CA ILE A 53 -12.27 2.05 15.98
C ILE A 53 -11.66 2.37 17.35
N ILE A 54 -11.18 3.59 17.55
CA ILE A 54 -10.53 4.04 18.80
C ILE A 54 -11.57 4.51 19.82
N GLU A 55 -12.64 5.19 19.40
CA GLU A 55 -13.74 5.58 20.27
C GLU A 55 -14.69 4.39 20.54
N LYS A 56 -14.32 3.64 21.58
CA LYS A 56 -15.15 2.73 22.38
C LYS A 56 -15.65 1.46 21.65
N PRO A 57 -15.07 0.28 21.97
CA PRO A 57 -15.94 -0.86 22.16
C PRO A 57 -16.84 -0.51 23.36
N THR A 58 -18.15 -0.36 23.10
CA THR A 58 -19.18 -0.45 24.14
C THR A 58 -18.79 -1.58 25.10
N ALA A 59 -18.82 -1.29 26.40
CA ALA A 59 -18.29 -2.09 27.51
C ALA A 59 -18.89 -3.52 27.66
N ALA A 60 -19.50 -4.08 26.61
CA ALA A 60 -20.01 -5.43 26.53
C ALA A 60 -19.03 -6.44 25.89
N SER A 61 -17.91 -6.01 25.27
CA SER A 61 -16.93 -6.93 24.65
C SER A 61 -15.64 -7.13 25.47
N SER A 62 -15.62 -6.71 26.74
CA SER A 62 -14.54 -7.05 27.67
C SER A 62 -14.69 -8.46 28.27
N GLN A 63 -15.34 -9.39 27.56
CA GLN A 63 -14.97 -10.78 27.73
C GLN A 63 -13.79 -11.04 26.80
N LYS A 64 -12.62 -11.29 27.39
CA LYS A 64 -11.53 -11.99 26.72
C LYS A 64 -12.08 -13.36 26.29
N GLU A 65 -12.77 -13.45 25.16
CA GLU A 65 -13.18 -14.74 24.59
C GLU A 65 -11.89 -15.56 24.45
N THR A 66 -11.80 -16.59 25.26
CA THR A 66 -10.63 -17.47 25.27
C THR A 66 -10.70 -18.31 24.00
N PHE A 67 -9.56 -18.65 23.41
CA PHE A 67 -9.52 -19.43 22.17
C PHE A 67 -10.36 -20.73 22.24
N GLU A 68 -10.49 -21.32 23.43
CA GLU A 68 -11.38 -22.45 23.71
C GLU A 68 -12.88 -22.14 23.55
N GLU A 69 -13.32 -20.94 23.88
CA GLU A 69 -14.71 -20.48 23.72
C GLU A 69 -15.06 -20.28 22.24
N CYS A 70 -14.14 -19.70 21.46
CA CYS A 70 -14.28 -19.63 20.00
C CYS A 70 -14.27 -21.02 19.36
N LEU A 71 -13.41 -21.94 19.82
CA LEU A 71 -13.38 -23.32 19.32
C LEU A 71 -14.66 -24.08 19.62
N ARG A 72 -15.23 -23.90 20.82
CA ARG A 72 -16.53 -24.45 21.18
C ARG A 72 -17.66 -23.88 20.33
N ARG A 73 -17.66 -22.56 20.09
CA ARG A 73 -18.68 -21.88 19.28
C ARG A 73 -18.64 -22.26 17.81
N PHE A 74 -17.45 -22.45 17.26
CA PHE A 74 -17.26 -22.78 15.85
C PHE A 74 -17.17 -24.30 15.56
N ASN A 75 -17.24 -25.15 16.59
CA ASN A 75 -17.14 -26.62 16.47
C ASN A 75 -15.92 -27.06 15.64
N LEU A 76 -14.81 -26.33 15.78
CA LEU A 76 -13.60 -26.61 15.02
C LEU A 76 -12.78 -27.68 15.73
N THR A 77 -12.44 -28.74 15.01
CA THR A 77 -11.54 -29.77 15.51
C THR A 77 -10.09 -29.26 15.48
N GLU A 78 -9.24 -29.71 16.41
CA GLU A 78 -7.82 -29.30 16.45
C GLU A 78 -7.08 -29.58 15.12
N GLU A 79 -7.53 -30.59 14.37
CA GLU A 79 -7.00 -30.95 13.05
C GLU A 79 -7.30 -29.89 11.98
N ASP A 80 -8.47 -29.25 12.03
CA ASP A 80 -8.83 -28.17 11.09
C ASP A 80 -7.98 -26.93 11.31
N ILE A 81 -7.64 -26.63 12.57
CA ILE A 81 -6.75 -25.52 12.93
C ILE A 81 -5.35 -25.79 12.37
N LYS A 82 -4.81 -26.99 12.57
CA LYS A 82 -3.49 -27.37 12.03
C LYS A 82 -3.46 -27.27 10.50
N LYS A 83 -4.53 -27.68 9.83
CA LYS A 83 -4.66 -27.56 8.36
C LYS A 83 -4.67 -26.10 7.92
N ARG A 84 -5.43 -25.23 8.60
CA ARG A 84 -5.45 -23.78 8.33
C ARG A 84 -4.10 -23.13 8.57
N MET A 85 -3.40 -23.49 9.65
CA MET A 85 -2.04 -22.99 9.94
C MET A 85 -1.04 -23.38 8.86
N LYS A 86 -1.06 -24.64 8.38
CA LYS A 86 -0.21 -25.08 7.26
C LYS A 86 -0.52 -24.32 5.98
N ASN A 87 -1.81 -24.07 5.71
CA ASN A 87 -2.21 -23.32 4.53
C ASN A 87 -1.76 -21.86 4.60
N ALA A 88 -1.92 -21.21 5.75
CA ALA A 88 -1.43 -19.86 6.01
C ALA A 88 0.07 -19.73 5.72
N LEU A 89 0.89 -20.67 6.21
CA LEU A 89 2.33 -20.67 5.92
C LEU A 89 2.66 -20.86 4.44
N ARG A 90 1.92 -21.73 3.73
CA ARG A 90 2.11 -21.89 2.27
C ARG A 90 1.80 -20.59 1.53
N ILE A 91 0.74 -19.90 1.92
CA ILE A 91 0.36 -18.61 1.34
C ILE A 91 1.43 -17.56 1.61
N VAL A 92 1.97 -17.48 2.83
CA VAL A 92 3.07 -16.57 3.16
C VAL A 92 4.29 -16.84 2.27
N ILE A 93 4.71 -18.10 2.15
CA ILE A 93 5.86 -18.49 1.32
C ILE A 93 5.60 -18.14 -0.15
N PHE A 94 4.40 -18.41 -0.65
CA PHE A 94 4.01 -18.10 -2.02
C PHE A 94 4.03 -16.58 -2.28
N CYS A 95 3.45 -15.77 -1.39
CA CYS A 95 3.46 -14.32 -1.50
C CYS A 95 4.88 -13.74 -1.43
N LEU A 96 5.75 -14.30 -0.57
CA LEU A 96 7.15 -13.88 -0.51
C LEU A 96 7.90 -14.26 -1.79
N ALA A 97 7.77 -15.48 -2.28
CA ALA A 97 8.40 -15.92 -3.53
C ALA A 97 7.96 -15.05 -4.71
N LEU A 98 6.66 -14.77 -4.82
CA LEU A 98 6.10 -13.89 -5.85
C LEU A 98 6.61 -12.45 -5.72
N SER A 99 6.70 -11.94 -4.49
CA SER A 99 7.26 -10.62 -4.19
C SER A 99 8.72 -10.51 -4.64
N PHE A 100 9.56 -11.51 -4.38
CA PHE A 100 10.95 -11.54 -4.86
C PHE A 100 11.02 -11.55 -6.39
N GLY A 101 10.15 -12.31 -7.05
CA GLY A 101 10.02 -12.30 -8.51
C GLY A 101 9.64 -10.92 -9.05
N MET A 102 8.65 -10.25 -8.45
CA MET A 102 8.26 -8.89 -8.84
C MET A 102 9.33 -7.85 -8.55
N ALA A 103 10.07 -7.98 -7.45
CA ALA A 103 11.18 -7.09 -7.14
C ALA A 103 12.29 -7.19 -8.20
N GLY A 104 12.64 -8.42 -8.62
CA GLY A 104 13.57 -8.64 -9.73
C GLY A 104 13.08 -8.04 -11.05
N TYR A 105 11.80 -8.25 -11.37
CA TYR A 105 11.18 -7.67 -12.56
C TYR A 105 11.18 -6.13 -12.53
N THR A 106 10.96 -5.54 -11.36
CA THR A 106 11.02 -4.09 -11.17
C THR A 106 12.40 -3.54 -11.52
N VAL A 107 13.48 -4.18 -11.07
CA VAL A 107 14.85 -3.79 -11.41
C VAL A 107 15.09 -3.87 -12.92
N TYR A 108 14.61 -4.94 -13.55
CA TYR A 108 14.66 -5.09 -15.01
C TYR A 108 13.95 -3.93 -15.75
N LEU A 109 12.77 -3.50 -15.28
CA LEU A 109 12.03 -2.38 -15.87
C LEU A 109 12.75 -1.04 -15.73
N PHE A 110 13.45 -0.83 -14.62
CA PHE A 110 14.26 0.37 -14.41
C PHE A 110 15.40 0.45 -15.41
N VAL A 111 16.08 -0.67 -15.70
CA VAL A 111 17.18 -0.71 -16.68
C VAL A 111 16.68 -0.43 -18.10
N HIS A 112 15.47 -0.87 -18.44
CA HIS A 112 14.86 -0.61 -19.75
C HIS A 112 14.25 0.80 -19.91
N GLY A 113 14.27 1.64 -18.87
CA GLY A 113 13.80 3.02 -18.96
C GLY A 113 12.28 3.18 -18.92
N LEU A 114 11.54 2.22 -18.32
CA LEU A 114 10.09 2.31 -18.10
C LEU A 114 9.76 2.59 -16.62
N PRO A 115 10.01 3.81 -16.10
CA PRO A 115 9.90 4.10 -14.66
C PRO A 115 8.45 4.08 -14.15
N LEU A 116 7.46 4.41 -14.98
CA LEU A 116 6.05 4.38 -14.57
C LEU A 116 5.59 2.94 -14.30
N SER A 117 5.90 2.02 -15.20
CA SER A 117 5.59 0.60 -15.03
C SER A 117 6.35 -0.01 -13.85
N ALA A 118 7.62 0.39 -13.66
CA ALA A 118 8.40 -0.03 -12.50
C ALA A 118 7.75 0.44 -11.18
N PHE A 119 7.27 1.68 -11.12
CA PHE A 119 6.60 2.22 -9.92
C PHE A 119 5.34 1.43 -9.55
N VAL A 120 4.55 1.02 -10.55
CA VAL A 120 3.39 0.14 -10.32
C VAL A 120 3.84 -1.20 -9.74
N CYS A 121 4.88 -1.83 -10.29
CA CYS A 121 5.43 -3.08 -9.76
C CYS A 121 5.96 -2.95 -8.31
N VAL A 122 6.55 -1.80 -7.95
CA VAL A 122 6.96 -1.49 -6.57
C VAL A 122 5.76 -1.51 -5.64
N ILE A 123 4.67 -0.82 -6.00
CA ILE A 123 3.43 -0.79 -5.19
C ILE A 123 2.88 -2.20 -5.02
N LEU A 124 2.79 -2.99 -6.10
CA LEU A 124 2.34 -4.38 -6.04
C LEU A 124 3.22 -5.24 -5.11
N THR A 125 4.53 -5.03 -5.14
CA THR A 125 5.47 -5.72 -4.25
C THR A 125 5.18 -5.39 -2.78
N PHE A 126 4.93 -4.12 -2.44
CA PHE A 126 4.53 -3.72 -1.09
C PHE A 126 3.19 -4.32 -0.65
N VAL A 127 2.21 -4.41 -1.56
CA VAL A 127 0.92 -5.05 -1.26
C VAL A 127 1.10 -6.54 -0.96
N LEU A 128 1.94 -7.24 -1.74
CA LEU A 128 2.27 -8.65 -1.48
C LEU A 128 2.97 -8.85 -0.13
N TRP A 129 3.88 -7.96 0.23
CA TRP A 129 4.49 -7.96 1.56
C TRP A 129 3.48 -7.71 2.67
N ALA A 130 2.60 -6.72 2.53
CA ALA A 130 1.54 -6.46 3.50
C ALA A 130 0.65 -7.70 3.70
N TYR A 131 0.32 -8.40 2.61
CA TYR A 131 -0.45 -9.64 2.68
C TYR A 131 0.32 -10.77 3.38
N ALA A 132 1.60 -10.95 3.07
CA ALA A 132 2.46 -11.92 3.74
C ALA A 132 2.57 -11.64 5.24
N PHE A 133 2.73 -10.37 5.64
CA PHE A 133 2.73 -9.98 7.06
C PHE A 133 1.40 -10.26 7.75
N ARG A 134 0.27 -9.92 7.10
CA ARG A 134 -1.07 -10.19 7.64
C ARG A 134 -1.28 -11.67 7.89
N GLU A 135 -0.89 -12.52 6.95
CA GLU A 135 -1.07 -13.97 7.06
C GLU A 135 -0.10 -14.59 8.08
N HIS A 136 1.13 -14.08 8.17
CA HIS A 136 2.08 -14.48 9.22
C HIS A 136 1.60 -14.10 10.62
N PHE A 137 0.98 -12.92 10.77
CA PHE A 137 0.36 -12.51 12.02
C PHE A 137 -0.82 -13.43 12.39
N ASN A 138 -1.67 -13.76 11.42
CA ASN A 138 -2.77 -14.71 11.60
C ASN A 138 -2.28 -16.09 12.06
N TYR A 139 -1.20 -16.59 11.45
CA TYR A 139 -0.53 -17.83 11.90
C TYR A 139 -0.04 -17.72 13.35
N PHE A 140 0.56 -16.59 13.73
CA PHE A 140 1.06 -16.37 15.09
C PHE A 140 -0.08 -16.35 16.13
N GLN A 141 -1.20 -15.71 15.80
CA GLN A 141 -2.39 -15.69 16.66
C GLN A 141 -2.97 -17.11 16.86
N MET A 142 -3.04 -17.91 15.79
CA MET A 142 -3.45 -19.31 15.88
C MET A 142 -2.47 -20.15 16.71
N LYS A 143 -1.16 -19.90 16.59
CA LYS A 143 -0.11 -20.61 17.35
C LYS A 143 -0.15 -20.28 18.84
N GLN A 144 -0.36 -19.02 19.21
CA GLN A 144 -0.40 -18.60 20.61
C GLN A 144 -1.74 -18.84 21.30
N ARG A 145 -2.80 -19.24 20.59
CA ARG A 145 -4.15 -19.47 21.13
C ARG A 145 -4.67 -18.27 21.97
N ARG A 146 -4.32 -17.04 21.57
CA ARG A 146 -4.78 -15.79 22.22
C ARG A 146 -5.30 -14.81 21.17
N LEU A 147 -6.58 -14.47 21.22
CA LEU A 147 -7.23 -13.52 20.29
C LEU A 147 -6.93 -12.04 20.58
N GLY A 148 -6.02 -11.72 21.50
CA GLY A 148 -5.73 -10.35 21.94
C GLY A 148 -4.26 -9.93 21.94
N CYS A 149 -3.39 -10.64 21.23
CA CYS A 149 -1.98 -10.25 21.18
C CYS A 149 -1.82 -8.94 20.38
N THR A 150 -1.19 -7.94 21.00
CA THR A 150 -1.02 -6.61 20.38
C THR A 150 0.07 -6.67 19.31
N PHE A 151 -0.05 -5.91 18.21
CA PHE A 151 0.94 -5.86 17.12
C PHE A 151 2.38 -5.59 17.62
N LYS A 152 2.50 -4.79 18.69
CA LYS A 152 3.75 -4.49 19.39
C LYS A 152 4.39 -5.72 20.06
N GLU A 153 3.58 -6.60 20.64
CA GLU A 153 4.05 -7.84 21.27
C GLU A 153 4.53 -8.84 20.22
N TRP A 154 3.78 -9.00 19.12
CA TRP A 154 4.22 -9.85 18.00
C TRP A 154 5.54 -9.38 17.40
N PHE A 155 5.68 -8.08 17.14
CA PHE A 155 6.91 -7.52 16.58
C PHE A 155 8.09 -7.70 17.55
N THR A 156 7.86 -7.51 18.85
CA THR A 156 8.88 -7.74 19.88
C THR A 156 9.27 -9.21 19.99
N CYS A 157 8.31 -10.14 20.00
CA CYS A 157 8.62 -11.59 20.06
C CYS A 157 9.32 -12.09 18.79
N THR A 158 8.93 -11.57 17.61
CA THR A 158 9.48 -11.99 16.32
C THR A 158 10.88 -11.42 16.08
N PHE A 159 11.13 -10.15 16.38
CA PHE A 159 12.43 -9.50 16.16
C PHE A 159 13.40 -9.59 17.34
N LYS A 160 12.89 -9.63 18.58
CA LYS A 160 13.75 -9.66 19.78
C LYS A 160 14.17 -11.08 20.17
N GLY A 161 13.67 -12.12 19.48
CA GLY A 161 14.05 -13.51 19.73
C GLY A 161 14.06 -13.81 21.23
N SER A 162 12.90 -13.76 21.90
CA SER A 162 12.86 -14.08 23.31
C SER A 162 13.23 -15.56 23.48
N LYS A 163 14.42 -15.80 24.04
CA LYS A 163 14.76 -17.06 24.69
C LYS A 163 13.58 -17.42 25.60
N GLN A 164 12.98 -18.57 25.27
CA GLN A 164 12.01 -19.39 26.00
C GLN A 164 11.21 -18.74 27.14
#